data_AF-A0A512JA33-F1
#
_entry.id   AF-A0A512JA33-F1
#
_cell.length_a   1.000
_cell.length_b   1.000
_cell.length_c   1.000
_cell.angle_alpha   90.00
_cell.angle_beta   90.00
_cell.angle_gamma   90.00
#
_symmetry.space_group_name_H-M   'P 1'
#
loop_
_entity.id
_entity.type
_entity.pdbx_description
1 polymer ?
#
loop_
_entity_poly.entity_id
_entity_poly.type
_entity_poly.pdbx_seq_one_letter_code
_entity_poly.pdbx_strand_id
1 'polypeptide(L)' 'MRNLLLLLILVAAGFVLVAMYVAPTQPQLRAWYRDNACVHLDKVSPQICAPIRQADGGQGA' A
#
# COMPACT_ATOMS: atom_id res chain seq x y z
N MET A 1 -20.26 -17.98 -11.04
CA MET A 1 -19.26 -16.92 -11.25
C MET A 1 -19.17 -15.91 -10.09
N ARG A 2 -20.30 -15.51 -9.46
CA ARG A 2 -20.29 -14.54 -8.34
C ARG A 2 -19.37 -14.91 -7.17
N ASN A 3 -19.33 -16.18 -6.76
CA ASN A 3 -18.45 -16.62 -5.66
C ASN A 3 -16.97 -16.54 -6.04
N LEU A 4 -16.63 -16.78 -7.30
CA LEU A 4 -15.25 -16.75 -7.78
C LEU A 4 -14.73 -15.30 -7.85
N LEU A 5 -15.61 -14.36 -8.27
CA LEU A 5 -15.34 -12.92 -8.20
C LEU A 5 -15.16 -12.44 -6.76
N LEU A 6 -16.02 -12.87 -5.83
CA LEU A 6 -15.88 -12.53 -4.41
C LEU A 6 -14.56 -13.05 -3.82
N LEU A 7 -14.17 -14.28 -4.17
CA LEU A 7 -12.93 -14.88 -3.71
C LEU A 7 -11.71 -14.10 -4.23
N LEU A 8 -11.72 -13.70 -5.51
CA LEU A 8 -10.67 -12.85 -6.09
C LEU A 8 -10.56 -11.49 -5.39
N ILE A 9 -11.69 -10.85 -5.09
CA ILE A 9 -11.71 -9.56 -4.38
C ILE A 9 -11.12 -9.72 -2.97
N LEU A 10 -11.51 -10.78 -2.25
CA LEU A 10 -10.98 -11.07 -0.91
C LEU A 10 -9.48 -11.34 -0.94
N VAL A 11 -8.99 -12.10 -1.92
CA VAL A 11 -7.55 -12.36 -2.10
C VAL A 11 -6.80 -11.08 -2.42
N ALA A 12 -7.31 -10.26 -3.35
CA ALA A 12 -6.69 -8.99 -3.70
C ALA A 12 -6.66 -8.02 -2.49
N ALA A 13 -7.77 -7.91 -1.75
CA ALA A 13 -7.84 -7.07 -0.56
C ALA A 13 -6.86 -7.56 0.53
N GLY A 14 -6.80 -8.88 0.78
CA GLY A 14 -5.84 -9.47 1.71
C GLY A 14 -4.39 -9.21 1.30
N PHE A 15 -4.08 -9.36 0.02
CA PHE A 15 -2.76 -9.08 -0.53
C PHE A 15 -2.35 -7.61 -0.33
N VAL A 16 -3.27 -6.67 -0.59
CA VAL A 16 -3.04 -5.24 -0.37
C VAL A 16 -2.80 -4.94 1.11
N LEU A 17 -3.60 -5.52 2.02
CA LEU A 17 -3.43 -5.33 3.47
C LEU A 17 -2.08 -5.83 3.97
N VAL A 18 -1.65 -7.01 3.53
CA VAL A 18 -0.33 -7.56 3.86
C VAL A 18 0.78 -6.67 3.28
N ALA A 19 0.64 -6.22 2.04
CA ALA A 19 1.59 -5.33 1.41
C ALA A 19 1.70 -3.98 2.15
N MET A 20 0.60 -3.39 2.63
CA MET A 20 0.63 -2.17 3.44
C MET A 20 1.29 -2.38 4.80
N TYR A 21 1.15 -3.57 5.39
CA TYR A 21 1.81 -3.91 6.65
C TYR A 21 3.33 -4.12 6.49
N VAL A 22 3.77 -4.72 5.38
CA VAL A 22 5.18 -5.03 5.12
C VAL A 22 5.93 -3.88 4.45
N ALA A 23 5.28 -3.08 3.61
CA ALA A 23 5.91 -1.95 2.92
C ALA A 23 6.71 -1.00 3.83
N PRO A 24 6.24 -0.57 5.03
CA PRO A 24 7.02 0.35 5.86
C PRO A 24 8.34 -0.25 6.40
N THR A 25 8.45 -1.58 6.49
CA THR A 25 9.65 -2.26 7.00
C THR A 25 10.69 -2.54 5.92
N GLN A 26 10.32 -2.47 4.64
CA GLN A 26 11.21 -2.73 3.51
C GLN A 26 11.42 -1.45 2.67
N PRO A 27 12.62 -0.84 2.67
CA PRO A 27 12.85 0.44 2.00
C PRO A 27 12.60 0.39 0.48
N GLN A 28 12.94 -0.72 -0.18
CA GLN A 28 12.71 -0.89 -1.62
C GLN A 28 11.22 -1.03 -1.96
N LEU A 29 10.46 -1.77 -1.15
CA LEU A 29 9.03 -1.95 -1.34
C LEU A 29 8.27 -0.65 -1.05
N ARG A 30 8.72 0.10 -0.03
CA ARG A 30 8.22 1.43 0.31
C ARG A 30 8.38 2.42 -0.83
N ALA A 31 9.57 2.49 -1.44
CA ALA A 31 9.83 3.34 -2.61
C ALA A 31 8.91 2.97 -3.78
N TRP A 32 8.78 1.67 -4.09
CA TRP A 32 7.86 1.22 -5.14
C TRP A 32 6.41 1.62 -4.85
N TYR A 33 5.95 1.48 -3.59
CA TYR A 33 4.60 1.87 -3.16
C TYR A 33 4.37 3.37 -3.28
N ARG A 34 5.35 4.19 -2.93
CA ARG A 34 5.29 5.64 -3.10
C ARG A 34 5.11 6.01 -4.59
N ASP A 35 5.94 5.44 -5.45
CA ASP A 35 6.00 5.86 -6.85
C ASP A 35 4.86 5.30 -7.72
N ASN A 36 4.33 4.12 -7.37
CA ASN A 36 3.30 3.44 -8.14
C ASN A 36 1.92 3.52 -7.48
N ALA A 37 1.83 3.19 -6.18
CA ALA A 37 0.55 3.07 -5.50
C ALA A 37 0.04 4.42 -4.97
N CYS A 38 0.90 5.22 -4.33
CA CYS A 38 0.49 6.47 -3.71
C CYS A 38 0.01 7.53 -4.71
N VAL A 39 0.54 7.54 -5.94
CA VAL A 39 0.07 8.41 -7.03
C VAL A 39 -1.42 8.18 -7.35
N HIS A 40 -1.92 6.96 -7.15
CA HIS A 40 -3.32 6.62 -7.34
C HIS A 40 -4.13 6.71 -6.04
N LEU A 41 -3.58 6.20 -4.94
CA LEU A 41 -4.26 6.16 -3.64
C LEU A 41 -4.49 7.56 -3.04
N ASP A 42 -3.56 8.52 -3.24
CA ASP A 42 -3.73 9.90 -2.76
C ASP A 42 -4.94 10.59 -3.41
N LYS A 43 -5.35 10.18 -4.63
CA LYS A 43 -6.55 10.74 -5.29
C LYS A 43 -7.84 10.31 -4.61
N VAL A 44 -7.83 9.17 -3.94
CA VAL A 44 -8.98 8.66 -3.18
C VAL A 44 -8.93 9.20 -1.76
N SER A 45 -7.77 9.12 -1.12
CA SER A 45 -7.58 9.66 0.22
C SER A 45 -6.09 9.87 0.54
N PRO A 46 -5.66 11.10 0.88
CA PRO A 46 -4.25 11.39 1.19
C PRO A 46 -3.76 10.74 2.50
N GLN A 47 -4.69 10.25 3.31
CA GLN A 47 -4.46 9.60 4.61
C GLN A 47 -3.78 8.23 4.43
N ILE A 48 -4.05 7.54 3.31
CA ILE A 48 -3.65 6.14 3.09
C ILE A 48 -2.12 6.02 2.96
N CYS A 49 -1.48 7.01 2.34
CA CYS A 49 -0.04 7.04 2.12
C CYS A 49 0.75 7.85 3.16
N ALA A 50 0.08 8.39 4.19
CA ALA A 50 0.75 9.05 5.31
C ALA A 50 1.79 8.16 6.03
N PRO A 51 1.51 6.88 6.39
CA PRO A 51 2.50 6.04 7.08
C PRO A 51 3.70 5.69 6.21
N ILE A 52 3.51 5.51 4.89
CA ILE A 52 4.59 5.31 3.92
C ILE A 52 5.51 6.54 3.88
N ARG A 53 4.93 7.76 3.81
CA ARG A 53 5.67 9.02 3.82
C ARG A 53 6.40 9.27 5.15
N GLN A 54 5.77 8.98 6.27
CA GLN A 54 6.41 9.10 7.59
C GLN A 54 7.58 8.13 7.74
N ALA A 55 7.44 6.89 7.27
CA ALA A 55 8.51 5.90 7.29
C ALA A 55 9.69 6.27 6.37
N ASP A 56 9.44 6.99 5.28
CA ASP A 56 10.51 7.58 4.46
C ASP A 56 11.16 8.80 5.11
N GLY A 57 10.39 9.71 5.71
CA GLY A 57 10.92 10.90 6.39
C GLY A 57 11.72 10.58 7.64
N GLY A 58 11.40 9.47 8.32
CA GLY A 58 12.12 8.99 9.51
C GLY A 58 13.44 8.25 9.24
N GLN A 59 13.80 8.01 7.98
CA GLN A 59 15.11 7.43 7.59
C GLN A 59 16.10 8.48 7.05
N GLY A 60 15.76 9.77 7.17
CA GLY A 60 16.58 10.90 6.73
C GLY A 60 16.88 11.92 7.84
N ALA A 61 17.02 11.48 9.09
CA ALA A 61 17.57 12.27 10.19
C ALA A 61 18.77 11.54 10.82
#